data_AF-A7SFL5-F1
#
_entry.id   AF-A7SFL5-F1
#
_cell.length_a   1.000
_cell.length_b   1.000
_cell.length_c   1.000
_cell.angle_alpha   90.00
_cell.angle_beta   90.00
_cell.angle_gamma   90.00
#
_symmetry.space_group_name_H-M   'P 1'
#
loop_
_entity.id
_entity.type
_entity.pdbx_description
1 polymer ?
#
loop_
_entity_poly.entity_id
_entity_poly.type
_entity_poly.pdbx_seq_one_letter_code
_entity_poly.pdbx_strand_id
1 'polypeptide(L)'
;MRTVHRFLASLVGVFYLTSRLGALSASLCRILTHLYPTSEHALRGHLLANITVSPRGSCGSYCFDTPECFSYNVGPGPDELEFTCELSDSDAAQHPDDLVPRPGFTYQGYENACLTSAPCSSHRACRIGYEDPFRCTCQRNYTGLSCELPKNVKVDVLSAGFDDEGGMNCNLKVDGTEYCLKSRGHNLAAFSLNGTLIAKAVFDTYGNTTAGSRMSAFIDSLPSNSLVLVAVTDSGEKHISDACEVLKSIGAVEHLTPSHRASWFLIGYKGEPRPSWVKQGFADQSKGPSKGTAVLPREGCLPHGNQIEKWCSSP
;
A
#
# COMPACT_ATOMS: atom_id res chain seq x y z
N MET A 1 60.49 57.01 31.88
CA MET A 1 60.76 55.76 32.64
C MET A 1 59.60 54.80 32.42
N ARG A 2 59.88 53.49 32.20
CA ARG A 2 58.97 52.30 32.33
C ARG A 2 57.61 52.42 31.59
N THR A 3 57.41 51.96 30.35
CA THR A 3 57.56 50.60 29.76
C THR A 3 56.47 49.60 30.20
N VAL A 4 56.03 48.75 29.24
CA VAL A 4 55.04 47.65 29.33
C VAL A 4 53.58 48.14 29.35
N HIS A 5 52.64 47.73 28.47
CA HIS A 5 52.71 47.10 27.13
C HIS A 5 51.36 47.31 26.37
N ARG A 6 51.30 47.01 25.07
CA ARG A 6 50.06 46.67 24.32
C ARG A 6 50.37 45.47 23.43
N PHE A 7 49.66 44.36 23.60
CA PHE A 7 49.84 43.16 22.77
C PHE A 7 49.13 43.32 21.43
N LEU A 8 49.89 43.09 20.35
CA LEU A 8 49.36 42.81 19.01
C LEU A 8 49.00 41.33 18.92
N ALA A 9 47.82 41.03 18.39
CA ALA A 9 47.46 39.69 17.92
C ALA A 9 46.67 39.84 16.62
N SER A 10 47.35 39.66 15.48
CA SER A 10 46.71 39.69 14.17
C SER A 10 45.79 38.49 13.99
N LEU A 11 44.58 38.74 13.49
CA LEU A 11 43.65 37.69 13.07
C LEU A 11 44.21 36.97 11.83
N VAL A 12 44.65 35.73 12.00
CA VAL A 12 44.91 34.78 10.90
C VAL A 12 43.97 33.59 11.06
N GLY A 13 42.69 33.82 10.77
CA GLY A 13 41.67 32.77 10.68
C GLY A 13 41.66 32.17 9.28
N VAL A 14 42.45 31.12 9.05
CA VAL A 14 42.36 30.34 7.80
C VAL A 14 41.10 29.49 7.84
N PHE A 15 40.00 30.03 7.33
CA PHE A 15 38.79 29.27 7.06
C PHE A 15 39.06 28.31 5.89
N TYR A 16 39.42 27.07 6.20
CA TYR A 16 39.35 25.97 5.24
C TYR A 16 37.88 25.70 4.92
N LEU A 17 37.36 26.44 3.94
CA LEU A 17 36.10 26.13 3.29
C LEU A 17 36.31 24.86 2.46
N THR A 18 36.20 23.69 3.09
CA THR A 18 36.09 22.43 2.36
C THR A 18 34.75 22.44 1.65
N SER A 19 34.73 22.95 0.42
CA SER A 19 33.64 22.74 -0.50
C SER A 19 33.51 21.24 -0.72
N ARG A 20 32.64 20.61 0.08
CA ARG A 20 32.00 19.39 -0.37
C ARG A 20 31.22 19.79 -1.61
N LEU A 21 31.83 19.58 -2.78
CA LEU A 21 31.05 19.23 -3.96
C LEU A 21 30.27 17.98 -3.54
N GLY A 22 29.04 18.20 -3.06
CA GLY A 22 28.04 17.16 -3.17
C GLY A 22 28.00 16.84 -4.65
N ALA A 23 28.41 15.63 -5.01
CA ALA A 23 28.19 15.14 -6.36
C ALA A 23 26.70 15.36 -6.62
N LEU A 24 26.36 16.21 -7.60
CA LEU A 24 25.01 16.22 -8.12
C LEU A 24 24.74 14.79 -8.52
N SER A 25 23.78 14.15 -7.85
CA SER A 25 23.30 12.83 -8.25
C SER A 25 23.02 12.95 -9.73
N ALA A 26 23.73 12.17 -10.54
CA ALA A 26 23.42 12.07 -11.96
C ALA A 26 21.92 11.79 -12.04
N SER A 27 21.21 12.62 -12.79
CA SER A 27 19.80 12.42 -13.07
C SER A 27 19.70 11.12 -13.84
N LEU A 28 19.27 10.05 -13.16
CA LEU A 28 19.09 8.69 -13.69
C LEU A 28 18.10 8.72 -14.86
N CYS A 29 18.59 9.11 -16.03
CA CYS A 29 17.74 9.35 -17.19
C CYS A 29 17.26 8.01 -17.72
N ARG A 30 15.96 7.91 -18.02
CA ARG A 30 15.46 6.74 -18.74
C ARG A 30 15.92 6.85 -20.20
N ILE A 31 16.48 5.78 -20.77
CA ILE A 31 16.97 5.74 -22.15
C ILE A 31 16.49 4.43 -22.78
N LEU A 32 15.63 4.49 -23.79
CA LEU A 32 15.08 3.31 -24.45
C LEU A 32 15.60 3.20 -25.89
N THR A 33 16.35 2.14 -26.20
CA THR A 33 16.77 1.83 -27.57
C THR A 33 15.61 1.18 -28.33
N HIS A 34 15.12 1.82 -29.39
CA HIS A 34 14.05 1.29 -30.23
C HIS A 34 14.53 0.11 -31.09
N LEU A 35 13.76 -0.99 -31.11
CA LEU A 35 13.87 -2.01 -32.15
C LEU A 35 13.12 -1.58 -33.42
N TYR A 36 13.29 -2.31 -34.52
CA TYR A 36 12.47 -2.08 -35.72
C TYR A 36 10.98 -2.39 -35.45
N PRO A 37 10.05 -1.50 -35.80
CA PRO A 37 8.62 -1.74 -35.65
C PRO A 37 8.14 -2.87 -36.57
N THR A 38 7.18 -3.65 -36.09
CA THR A 38 6.51 -4.72 -36.87
C THR A 38 5.10 -4.27 -37.25
N SER A 39 4.89 -3.98 -38.53
CA SER A 39 3.58 -3.60 -39.08
C SER A 39 2.63 -4.81 -39.20
N GLU A 40 1.33 -4.52 -39.23
CA GLU A 40 0.23 -5.50 -39.29
C GLU A 40 0.25 -6.53 -38.15
N HIS A 41 0.84 -6.17 -37.00
CA HIS A 41 1.00 -7.04 -35.82
C HIS A 41 0.74 -6.29 -34.52
N ALA A 42 0.37 -7.05 -33.48
CA ALA A 42 0.23 -6.57 -32.12
C ALA A 42 0.60 -7.68 -31.12
N LEU A 43 1.24 -7.30 -30.02
CA LEU A 43 1.46 -8.18 -28.87
C LEU A 43 0.18 -8.23 -28.03
N ARG A 44 -0.37 -9.42 -27.80
CA ARG A 44 -1.62 -9.62 -27.01
C ARG A 44 -1.33 -10.11 -25.59
N GLY A 45 -2.30 -9.96 -24.68
CA GLY A 45 -2.26 -10.59 -23.34
C GLY A 45 -1.52 -9.82 -22.24
N HIS A 46 -0.64 -8.88 -22.60
CA HIS A 46 0.28 -8.17 -21.68
C HIS A 46 -0.12 -6.70 -21.45
N LEU A 47 -1.41 -6.37 -21.47
CA LEU A 47 -1.91 -4.99 -21.51
C LEU A 47 -1.77 -4.25 -20.15
N LEU A 48 -0.91 -3.24 -20.10
CA LEU A 48 -0.78 -2.30 -18.96
C LEU A 48 -1.85 -1.22 -18.95
N ALA A 49 -2.08 -0.61 -20.12
CA ALA A 49 -2.99 0.51 -20.33
C ALA A 49 -3.44 0.54 -21.78
N ASN A 50 -4.72 0.84 -22.01
CA ASN A 50 -5.27 1.18 -23.31
C ASN A 50 -5.70 2.64 -23.25
N ILE A 51 -5.08 3.48 -24.08
CA ILE A 51 -5.27 4.92 -24.11
C ILE A 51 -5.42 5.40 -25.56
N THR A 52 -6.23 6.42 -25.77
CA THR A 52 -6.31 7.12 -27.05
C THR A 52 -5.29 8.24 -27.08
N VAL A 53 -4.53 8.36 -28.17
CA VAL A 53 -3.45 9.36 -28.30
C VAL A 53 -3.52 10.09 -29.63
N SER A 54 -3.13 11.36 -29.62
CA SER A 54 -2.81 12.13 -30.81
C SER A 54 -1.62 13.06 -30.51
N PRO A 55 -0.62 13.19 -31.41
CA PRO A 55 -0.40 12.38 -32.62
C PRO A 55 0.02 10.93 -32.30
N ARG A 56 0.11 10.07 -33.34
CA ARG A 56 0.49 8.64 -33.24
C ARG A 56 1.77 8.39 -32.42
N GLY A 57 2.75 9.29 -32.52
CA GLY A 57 4.04 9.18 -31.83
C GLY A 57 3.95 9.27 -30.30
N SER A 58 2.91 9.90 -29.75
CA SER A 58 2.73 10.07 -28.30
C SER A 58 2.65 8.73 -27.55
N CYS A 59 2.28 7.64 -28.22
CA CYS A 59 2.28 6.30 -27.61
C CYS A 59 3.67 5.89 -27.07
N GLY A 60 4.74 6.26 -27.78
CA GLY A 60 6.11 6.04 -27.31
C GLY A 60 6.47 6.88 -26.09
N SER A 61 5.96 8.12 -26.01
CA SER A 61 6.12 8.98 -24.82
C SER A 61 5.39 8.41 -23.61
N TYR A 62 4.15 7.95 -23.75
CA TYR A 62 3.44 7.29 -22.66
C TYR A 62 4.13 5.99 -22.20
N CYS A 63 4.72 5.22 -23.11
CA CYS A 63 5.55 4.06 -22.73
C CYS A 63 6.82 4.49 -22.00
N PHE A 64 7.49 5.58 -22.44
CA PHE A 64 8.67 6.15 -21.78
C PHE A 64 8.38 6.68 -20.37
N ASP A 65 7.22 7.30 -20.15
CA ASP A 65 6.78 7.79 -18.84
C ASP A 65 6.20 6.68 -17.94
N THR A 66 6.00 5.47 -18.47
CA THR A 66 5.53 4.28 -17.73
C THR A 66 6.69 3.32 -17.50
N PRO A 67 7.35 3.29 -16.33
CA PRO A 67 8.53 2.45 -16.08
C PRO A 67 8.29 0.96 -16.32
N GLU A 68 7.05 0.49 -16.14
CA GLU A 68 6.64 -0.88 -16.40
C GLU A 68 6.52 -1.26 -17.87
N CYS A 69 6.53 -0.31 -18.80
CA CYS A 69 6.30 -0.55 -20.22
C CYS A 69 7.56 -1.08 -20.92
N PHE A 70 7.41 -2.24 -21.57
CA PHE A 70 8.44 -2.95 -22.36
C PHE A 70 8.20 -2.87 -23.89
N SER A 71 6.95 -2.66 -24.31
CA SER A 71 6.58 -2.46 -25.70
C SER A 71 5.21 -1.78 -25.79
N TYR A 72 4.79 -1.41 -27.00
CA TYR A 72 3.42 -0.96 -27.24
C TYR A 72 2.90 -1.38 -28.61
N ASN A 73 1.57 -1.50 -28.73
CA ASN A 73 0.88 -1.55 -30.01
C ASN A 73 0.26 -0.18 -30.31
N VAL A 74 0.31 0.26 -31.57
CA VAL A 74 -0.37 1.49 -32.01
C VAL A 74 -1.13 1.26 -33.32
N GLY A 75 -2.43 1.54 -33.32
CA GLY A 75 -3.33 1.34 -34.46
C GLY A 75 -4.36 2.46 -34.59
N PRO A 76 -5.35 2.33 -35.50
CA PRO A 76 -6.43 3.29 -35.66
C PRO A 76 -7.19 3.53 -34.34
N GLY A 77 -7.51 4.79 -34.05
CA GLY A 77 -8.34 5.20 -32.94
C GLY A 77 -9.84 5.20 -33.28
N PRO A 78 -10.68 5.78 -32.42
CA PRO A 78 -12.10 5.97 -32.70
C PRO A 78 -12.36 7.03 -33.79
N ASP A 79 -11.51 8.06 -33.88
CA ASP A 79 -11.55 9.13 -34.88
C ASP A 79 -10.31 9.09 -35.80
N GLU A 80 -10.40 9.65 -37.01
CA GLU A 80 -9.33 9.59 -38.05
C GLU A 80 -7.97 10.19 -37.63
N LEU A 81 -7.98 11.14 -36.68
CA LEU A 81 -6.78 11.81 -36.15
C LEU A 81 -6.31 11.27 -34.80
N GLU A 82 -6.98 10.23 -34.29
CA GLU A 82 -6.69 9.58 -33.04
C GLU A 82 -6.16 8.16 -33.26
N PHE A 83 -5.36 7.68 -32.31
CA PHE A 83 -4.72 6.37 -32.37
C PHE A 83 -4.96 5.60 -31.09
N THR A 84 -5.38 4.34 -31.21
CA THR A 84 -5.40 3.41 -30.08
C THR A 84 -3.96 3.04 -29.75
N CYS A 85 -3.56 3.28 -28.50
CA CYS A 85 -2.25 2.97 -27.95
C CYS A 85 -2.40 1.96 -26.80
N GLU A 86 -1.84 0.78 -26.98
CA GLU A 86 -1.86 -0.32 -26.01
C GLU A 86 -0.44 -0.49 -25.44
N LEU A 87 -0.20 -0.01 -24.22
CA LEU A 87 1.07 -0.19 -23.52
C LEU A 87 1.17 -1.62 -22.95
N SER A 88 2.36 -2.21 -22.96
CA SER A 88 2.59 -3.61 -22.58
C SER A 88 3.67 -3.80 -21.51
N ASP A 89 3.45 -4.68 -20.53
CA ASP A 89 4.45 -5.10 -19.52
C ASP A 89 5.38 -6.24 -19.98
N SER A 90 5.23 -6.65 -21.24
CA SER A 90 6.11 -7.57 -21.95
C SER A 90 6.51 -7.01 -23.32
N ASP A 91 7.48 -7.67 -23.96
CA ASP A 91 7.77 -7.59 -25.38
C ASP A 91 7.62 -8.98 -26.07
N ALA A 92 7.86 -9.00 -27.38
CA ALA A 92 7.88 -10.20 -28.21
C ALA A 92 9.16 -11.06 -28.06
N ALA A 93 10.15 -10.64 -27.29
CA ALA A 93 11.34 -11.45 -27.00
C ALA A 93 11.13 -12.30 -25.73
N GLN A 94 10.36 -11.80 -24.76
CA GLN A 94 9.83 -12.54 -23.62
C GLN A 94 8.69 -13.48 -24.03
N HIS A 95 7.77 -13.04 -24.89
CA HIS A 95 6.59 -13.81 -25.32
C HIS A 95 6.40 -13.76 -26.85
N PRO A 96 7.22 -14.50 -27.63
CA PRO A 96 7.18 -14.47 -29.10
C PRO A 96 5.84 -14.97 -29.68
N ASP A 97 5.24 -16.00 -29.06
CA ASP A 97 3.97 -16.58 -29.53
C ASP A 97 2.75 -15.65 -29.35
N ASP A 98 2.90 -14.55 -28.62
CA ASP A 98 1.85 -13.54 -28.42
C ASP A 98 1.94 -12.37 -29.40
N LEU A 99 2.99 -12.29 -30.23
CA LEU A 99 3.07 -11.32 -31.33
C LEU A 99 2.27 -11.86 -32.52
N VAL A 100 1.01 -11.46 -32.62
CA VAL A 100 0.05 -11.99 -33.60
C VAL A 100 -0.27 -10.99 -34.72
N PRO A 101 -0.63 -11.44 -35.93
CA PRO A 101 -1.14 -10.57 -36.97
C PRO A 101 -2.40 -9.82 -36.53
N ARG A 102 -2.38 -8.49 -36.68
CA ARG A 102 -3.51 -7.58 -36.40
C ARG A 102 -3.47 -6.43 -37.41
N PRO A 103 -4.30 -6.48 -38.47
CA PRO A 103 -4.25 -5.49 -39.54
C PRO A 103 -4.42 -4.05 -39.06
N GLY A 104 -3.64 -3.13 -39.65
CA GLY A 104 -3.59 -1.71 -39.29
C GLY A 104 -2.85 -1.38 -37.98
N PHE A 105 -2.50 -2.36 -37.15
CA PHE A 105 -1.69 -2.14 -35.94
C PHE A 105 -0.19 -2.24 -36.24
N THR A 106 0.60 -1.51 -35.46
CA THR A 106 2.06 -1.60 -35.47
C THR A 106 2.55 -1.90 -34.06
N TYR A 107 3.30 -2.98 -33.91
CA TYR A 107 4.01 -3.33 -32.68
C TYR A 107 5.38 -2.62 -32.65
N GLN A 108 5.72 -2.01 -31.51
CA GLN A 108 7.01 -1.39 -31.25
C GLN A 108 7.58 -1.92 -29.92
N GLY A 109 8.71 -2.63 -30.00
CA GLY A 109 9.49 -3.05 -28.83
C GLY A 109 10.77 -2.23 -28.66
N TYR A 110 11.47 -2.49 -27.55
CA TYR A 110 12.77 -1.90 -27.22
C TYR A 110 13.81 -2.99 -26.95
N GLU A 111 15.09 -2.63 -26.93
CA GLU A 111 16.15 -3.56 -26.49
C GLU A 111 15.93 -3.98 -25.03
N ASN A 112 15.84 -5.29 -24.80
CA ASN A 112 15.46 -5.84 -23.50
C ASN A 112 16.64 -6.47 -22.75
N ALA A 113 17.33 -5.64 -21.98
CA ALA A 113 18.41 -6.07 -21.10
C ALA A 113 17.96 -6.93 -19.90
N CYS A 114 16.65 -7.06 -19.64
CA CYS A 114 16.17 -7.97 -18.59
C CYS A 114 16.33 -9.45 -18.97
N LEU A 115 16.40 -9.78 -20.27
CA LEU A 115 16.55 -11.16 -20.76
C LEU A 115 17.92 -11.78 -20.46
N THR A 116 18.96 -10.95 -20.30
CA THR A 116 20.34 -11.40 -20.03
C THR A 116 20.73 -11.24 -18.55
N SER A 117 19.81 -10.75 -17.72
CA SER A 117 20.06 -10.43 -16.31
C SER A 117 19.82 -11.62 -15.38
N ALA A 118 20.56 -11.66 -14.26
CA ALA A 118 20.20 -12.54 -13.15
C ALA A 118 18.84 -12.09 -12.58
N PRO A 119 17.93 -13.01 -12.22
CA PRO A 119 16.58 -12.64 -11.81
C PRO A 119 16.60 -11.72 -10.58
N CYS A 120 15.84 -10.62 -10.68
CA CYS A 120 15.62 -9.73 -9.55
C CYS A 120 15.10 -10.52 -8.34
N SER A 121 15.55 -10.16 -7.13
CA SER A 121 15.13 -10.83 -5.89
C SER A 121 13.62 -10.72 -5.63
N SER A 122 13.11 -11.49 -4.68
CA SER A 122 11.68 -11.55 -4.30
C SER A 122 10.98 -10.18 -4.28
N HIS A 123 9.78 -10.10 -4.87
CA HIS A 123 8.93 -8.90 -4.99
C HIS A 123 9.51 -7.74 -5.81
N ARG A 124 10.63 -7.96 -6.52
CA ARG A 124 11.17 -7.02 -7.50
C ARG A 124 10.78 -7.42 -8.93
N ALA A 125 10.76 -6.43 -9.81
CA ALA A 125 10.55 -6.58 -11.24
C ALA A 125 11.70 -5.88 -11.97
N CYS A 126 12.16 -6.50 -13.05
CA CYS A 126 13.14 -5.88 -13.93
C CYS A 126 12.45 -4.80 -14.79
N ARG A 127 13.17 -3.70 -15.06
CA ARG A 127 12.71 -2.54 -15.84
C ARG A 127 13.81 -2.12 -16.82
N ILE A 128 13.45 -1.92 -18.08
CA ILE A 128 14.39 -1.54 -19.13
C ILE A 128 14.62 -0.04 -19.22
N GLY A 129 15.81 0.31 -19.70
CA GLY A 129 16.17 1.66 -20.10
C GLY A 129 16.73 2.53 -18.99
N TYR A 130 17.69 2.01 -18.22
CA TYR A 130 18.49 2.78 -17.26
C TYR A 130 19.97 2.71 -17.67
N GLU A 131 20.82 3.56 -17.08
CA GLU A 131 22.23 3.72 -17.48
C GLU A 131 23.05 2.41 -17.39
N ASP A 132 22.91 1.67 -16.28
CA ASP A 132 23.19 0.23 -16.25
C ASP A 132 21.91 -0.48 -16.71
N PRO A 133 21.96 -1.38 -17.71
CA PRO A 133 20.97 -1.40 -18.80
C PRO A 133 19.55 -1.85 -18.41
N PHE A 134 19.39 -2.35 -17.18
CA PHE A 134 18.12 -2.61 -16.53
C PHE A 134 18.18 -2.25 -15.04
N ARG A 135 17.02 -2.01 -14.44
CA ARG A 135 16.88 -1.75 -12.99
C ARG A 135 15.87 -2.72 -12.37
N CYS A 136 16.21 -3.29 -11.21
CA CYS A 136 15.22 -3.99 -10.39
C CYS A 136 14.47 -2.97 -9.51
N THR A 137 13.20 -2.69 -9.81
CA THR A 137 12.29 -1.89 -8.96
C THR A 137 11.28 -2.78 -8.26
N CYS A 138 10.45 -2.25 -7.37
CA CYS A 138 9.39 -3.06 -6.75
C CYS A 138 8.31 -3.45 -7.76
N GLN A 139 7.74 -4.65 -7.58
CA GLN A 139 6.51 -5.05 -8.27
C GLN A 139 5.35 -4.11 -7.90
N ARG A 140 4.31 -4.06 -8.76
CA ARG A 140 3.24 -3.06 -8.71
C ARG A 140 2.59 -2.88 -7.32
N ASN A 141 2.54 -3.95 -6.51
CA ASN A 141 1.91 -3.97 -5.19
C ASN A 141 2.90 -3.85 -4.00
N TYR A 142 4.19 -3.63 -4.23
CA TYR A 142 5.23 -3.61 -3.19
C TYR A 142 6.00 -2.27 -3.14
N THR A 143 6.60 -2.00 -1.98
CA THR A 143 7.37 -0.81 -1.62
C THR A 143 8.31 -1.15 -0.45
N GLY A 144 9.07 -0.18 0.06
CA GLY A 144 10.19 -0.41 0.96
C GLY A 144 11.52 -0.51 0.19
N LEU A 145 12.64 -0.38 0.89
CA LEU A 145 13.96 -0.30 0.26
C LEU A 145 14.37 -1.64 -0.40
N SER A 146 13.86 -2.74 0.13
CA SER A 146 14.05 -4.11 -0.36
C SER A 146 12.82 -4.66 -1.08
N CYS A 147 11.74 -3.89 -1.21
CA CYS A 147 10.42 -4.32 -1.69
C CYS A 147 9.73 -5.33 -0.73
N GLU A 148 9.99 -5.14 0.56
CA GLU A 148 9.55 -5.96 1.68
C GLU A 148 8.15 -5.63 2.21
N LEU A 149 7.60 -4.45 1.87
CA LEU A 149 6.29 -3.98 2.34
C LEU A 149 5.27 -4.01 1.19
N PRO A 150 4.05 -4.54 1.38
CA PRO A 150 2.98 -4.31 0.42
C PRO A 150 2.49 -2.86 0.49
N LYS A 151 2.17 -2.24 -0.65
CA LYS A 151 1.61 -0.86 -0.75
C LYS A 151 0.25 -0.71 -0.07
N ASN A 152 -0.44 -1.81 0.20
CA ASN A 152 -1.66 -1.81 0.98
C ASN A 152 -1.43 -2.57 2.29
N VAL A 153 -2.15 -2.17 3.34
CA VAL A 153 -2.33 -2.99 4.52
C VAL A 153 -3.56 -3.86 4.29
N LYS A 154 -3.45 -5.18 4.49
CA LYS A 154 -4.60 -6.08 4.50
C LYS A 154 -5.01 -6.39 5.93
N VAL A 155 -6.30 -6.29 6.23
CA VAL A 155 -6.85 -6.68 7.53
C VAL A 155 -7.88 -7.78 7.38
N ASP A 156 -7.83 -8.78 8.26
CA ASP A 156 -8.81 -9.86 8.35
C ASP A 156 -9.28 -9.98 9.80
N VAL A 157 -10.59 -9.88 10.02
CA VAL A 157 -11.23 -9.92 11.34
C VAL A 157 -12.21 -11.09 11.39
N LEU A 158 -12.22 -11.80 12.52
CA LEU A 158 -13.18 -12.85 12.85
C LEU A 158 -13.64 -12.71 14.30
N SER A 159 -14.94 -12.86 14.52
CA SER A 159 -15.59 -12.95 15.83
C SER A 159 -16.37 -14.26 15.92
N ALA A 160 -16.32 -14.92 17.07
CA ALA A 160 -17.08 -16.14 17.34
C ALA A 160 -17.58 -16.18 18.80
N GLY A 161 -18.88 -16.43 18.97
CA GLY A 161 -19.50 -16.77 20.24
C GLY A 161 -19.12 -18.18 20.69
N PHE A 162 -19.49 -18.55 21.92
CA PHE A 162 -19.20 -19.91 22.42
C PHE A 162 -19.97 -20.99 21.65
N ASP A 163 -21.18 -20.68 21.19
CA ASP A 163 -22.09 -21.62 20.50
C ASP A 163 -21.95 -21.61 18.96
N ASP A 164 -20.92 -20.95 18.42
CA ASP A 164 -20.62 -20.89 16.98
C ASP A 164 -19.74 -22.06 16.51
N GLU A 165 -19.66 -22.29 15.19
CA GLU A 165 -18.75 -23.30 14.62
C GLU A 165 -17.28 -22.95 14.91
N GLY A 166 -16.56 -23.87 15.55
CA GLY A 166 -15.20 -23.64 16.06
C GLY A 166 -15.12 -23.00 17.46
N GLY A 167 -16.26 -22.64 18.05
CA GLY A 167 -16.39 -22.14 19.42
C GLY A 167 -15.79 -20.75 19.66
N MET A 168 -15.64 -20.41 20.95
CA MET A 168 -15.12 -19.14 21.43
C MET A 168 -13.75 -18.80 20.81
N ASN A 169 -13.72 -17.86 19.85
CA ASN A 169 -12.51 -17.51 19.11
C ASN A 169 -12.58 -16.08 18.54
N CYS A 170 -11.43 -15.58 18.09
CA CYS A 170 -11.30 -14.37 17.30
C CYS A 170 -10.02 -14.37 16.47
N ASN A 171 -10.03 -13.55 15.42
CA ASN A 171 -8.82 -13.11 14.73
C ASN A 171 -8.87 -11.59 14.57
N LEU A 172 -7.78 -10.90 14.85
CA LEU A 172 -7.53 -9.50 14.52
C LEU A 172 -6.21 -9.46 13.76
N LYS A 173 -6.24 -9.68 12.44
CA LYS A 173 -5.04 -9.82 11.63
C LYS A 173 -4.72 -8.57 10.84
N VAL A 174 -3.44 -8.22 10.80
CA VAL A 174 -2.87 -7.17 9.96
C VAL A 174 -1.69 -7.77 9.19
N ASP A 175 -1.74 -7.70 7.86
CA ASP A 175 -0.80 -8.34 6.93
C ASP A 175 -0.54 -9.83 7.28
N GLY A 176 -1.59 -10.53 7.70
CA GLY A 176 -1.56 -11.95 8.12
C GLY A 176 -1.09 -12.19 9.56
N THR A 177 -0.47 -11.21 10.22
CA THR A 177 0.00 -11.31 11.62
C THR A 177 -1.17 -11.17 12.59
N GLU A 178 -1.26 -12.06 13.59
CA GLU A 178 -2.37 -12.12 14.56
C GLU A 178 -2.15 -11.23 15.79
N TYR A 179 -3.18 -10.48 16.18
CA TYR A 179 -3.13 -9.59 17.35
C TYR A 179 -4.20 -9.86 18.41
N CYS A 180 -5.25 -10.65 18.12
CA CYS A 180 -6.34 -10.90 19.08
C CYS A 180 -5.85 -11.58 20.37
N LEU A 181 -6.40 -11.18 21.51
CA LEU A 181 -6.07 -11.75 22.82
C LEU A 181 -6.89 -13.00 23.18
N LYS A 182 -7.93 -13.32 22.40
CA LYS A 182 -8.74 -14.56 22.51
C LYS A 182 -9.35 -14.78 23.91
N SER A 183 -9.71 -13.71 24.60
CA SER A 183 -10.44 -13.75 25.87
C SER A 183 -11.88 -13.25 25.68
N ARG A 184 -12.78 -13.55 26.63
CA ARG A 184 -14.20 -13.18 26.57
C ARG A 184 -14.38 -11.66 26.47
N GLY A 185 -15.40 -11.25 25.71
CA GLY A 185 -15.78 -9.84 25.52
C GLY A 185 -15.21 -9.24 24.25
N HIS A 186 -15.05 -7.92 24.24
CA HIS A 186 -14.54 -7.18 23.09
C HIS A 186 -13.01 -7.19 23.10
N ASN A 187 -12.40 -7.79 22.09
CA ASN A 187 -10.96 -7.77 21.84
C ASN A 187 -10.65 -6.68 20.82
N LEU A 188 -9.66 -5.82 21.10
CA LEU A 188 -9.30 -4.69 20.25
C LEU A 188 -7.81 -4.66 19.93
N ALA A 189 -7.47 -4.23 18.72
CA ALA A 189 -6.12 -3.88 18.32
C ALA A 189 -6.16 -2.63 17.41
N ALA A 190 -5.35 -1.63 17.74
CA ALA A 190 -5.28 -0.35 17.05
C ALA A 190 -3.90 -0.14 16.40
N PHE A 191 -3.88 0.46 15.22
CA PHE A 191 -2.71 0.60 14.36
C PHE A 191 -2.71 1.97 13.69
N SER A 192 -1.53 2.52 13.39
CA SER A 192 -1.41 3.57 12.38
C SER A 192 -1.68 2.99 10.99
N LEU A 193 -2.15 3.79 10.03
CA LEU A 193 -2.49 3.28 8.69
C LEU A 193 -1.28 2.75 7.90
N ASN A 194 -0.06 2.95 8.38
CA ASN A 194 1.14 2.27 7.86
C ASN A 194 1.29 0.79 8.29
N GLY A 195 0.39 0.28 9.15
CA GLY A 195 0.38 -1.09 9.68
C GLY A 195 1.11 -1.29 11.03
N THR A 196 1.66 -0.24 11.64
CA THR A 196 2.35 -0.36 12.94
C THR A 196 1.35 -0.43 14.09
N LEU A 197 1.51 -1.39 15.00
CA LEU A 197 0.68 -1.55 16.19
C LEU A 197 0.88 -0.37 17.15
N ILE A 198 -0.22 0.27 17.54
CA ILE A 198 -0.27 1.32 18.57
C ILE A 198 -0.56 0.68 19.93
N ALA A 199 -1.66 -0.07 20.04
CA ALA A 199 -2.09 -0.69 21.29
C ALA A 199 -3.03 -1.87 21.04
N LYS A 200 -3.18 -2.77 22.02
CA LYS A 200 -4.23 -3.80 22.02
C LYS A 200 -4.72 -4.10 23.43
N ALA A 201 -5.99 -4.47 23.55
CA ALA A 201 -6.66 -4.71 24.83
C ALA A 201 -7.83 -5.71 24.67
N VAL A 202 -8.36 -6.19 25.79
CA VAL A 202 -9.60 -6.96 25.83
C VAL A 202 -10.45 -6.50 27.02
N PHE A 203 -11.75 -6.37 26.79
CA PHE A 203 -12.72 -5.88 27.76
C PHE A 203 -13.83 -6.90 27.92
N ASP A 204 -13.88 -7.56 29.08
CA ASP A 204 -14.92 -8.54 29.43
C ASP A 204 -16.27 -7.84 29.68
N THR A 205 -16.90 -7.38 28.60
CA THR A 205 -18.20 -6.71 28.58
C THR A 205 -19.37 -7.65 28.90
N TYR A 206 -19.10 -8.91 29.24
CA TYR A 206 -20.07 -9.81 29.86
C TYR A 206 -19.90 -9.89 31.39
N GLY A 207 -18.66 -10.08 31.88
CA GLY A 207 -18.37 -10.37 33.29
C GLY A 207 -17.93 -9.17 34.14
N ASN A 208 -17.58 -8.03 33.56
CA ASN A 208 -17.03 -6.88 34.28
C ASN A 208 -17.85 -5.60 34.01
N THR A 209 -18.46 -5.06 35.06
CA THR A 209 -19.30 -3.85 35.02
C THR A 209 -18.59 -2.59 34.54
N THR A 210 -17.25 -2.55 34.63
CA THR A 210 -16.42 -1.42 34.19
C THR A 210 -15.81 -1.61 32.80
N ALA A 211 -16.16 -2.69 32.08
CA ALA A 211 -15.55 -3.02 30.80
C ALA A 211 -15.86 -1.97 29.72
N GLY A 212 -17.12 -1.53 29.59
CA GLY A 212 -17.53 -0.51 28.62
C GLY A 212 -16.80 0.81 28.80
N SER A 213 -16.80 1.38 30.02
CA SER A 213 -16.11 2.65 30.30
C SER A 213 -14.59 2.56 30.12
N ARG A 214 -13.97 1.42 30.43
CA ARG A 214 -12.54 1.18 30.12
C ARG A 214 -12.26 1.05 28.63
N MET A 215 -13.15 0.41 27.87
CA MET A 215 -13.05 0.35 26.41
C MET A 215 -13.23 1.74 25.78
N SER A 216 -14.13 2.55 26.35
CA SER A 216 -14.35 3.93 25.97
C SER A 216 -13.07 4.76 26.09
N ALA A 217 -12.48 4.77 27.29
CA ALA A 217 -11.20 5.43 27.56
C ALA A 217 -10.04 4.91 26.69
N PHE A 218 -10.01 3.61 26.37
CA PHE A 218 -9.02 3.04 25.46
C PHE A 218 -9.15 3.64 24.05
N ILE A 219 -10.35 3.62 23.45
CA ILE A 219 -10.57 4.16 22.10
C ILE A 219 -10.36 5.68 22.06
N ASP A 220 -10.71 6.41 23.12
CA ASP A 220 -10.45 7.84 23.24
C ASP A 220 -8.96 8.19 23.31
N SER A 221 -8.15 7.34 23.97
CA SER A 221 -6.70 7.54 24.09
C SER A 221 -5.92 7.32 22.79
N LEU A 222 -6.53 6.71 21.75
CA LEU A 222 -5.87 6.45 20.48
C LEU A 222 -5.63 7.75 19.69
N PRO A 223 -4.53 7.87 18.92
CA PRO A 223 -4.36 8.96 17.97
C PRO A 223 -5.49 9.00 16.94
N SER A 224 -5.87 10.20 16.48
CA SER A 224 -6.58 10.34 15.21
C SER A 224 -5.73 9.77 14.06
N ASN A 225 -6.40 9.39 12.96
CA ASN A 225 -5.81 8.63 11.85
C ASN A 225 -5.32 7.23 12.27
N SER A 226 -6.13 6.52 13.06
CA SER A 226 -5.86 5.13 13.49
C SER A 226 -6.88 4.14 12.92
N LEU A 227 -6.38 3.01 12.41
CA LEU A 227 -7.15 1.79 12.18
C LEU A 227 -7.47 1.13 13.53
N VAL A 228 -8.71 0.71 13.75
CA VAL A 228 -9.13 0.03 14.99
C VAL A 228 -9.91 -1.24 14.64
N LEU A 229 -9.33 -2.40 14.93
CA LEU A 229 -9.98 -3.70 14.76
C LEU A 229 -10.65 -4.12 16.07
N VAL A 230 -11.90 -4.58 16.00
CA VAL A 230 -12.69 -5.07 17.14
C VAL A 230 -13.33 -6.41 16.80
N ALA A 231 -13.27 -7.38 17.71
CA ALA A 231 -14.00 -8.65 17.61
C ALA A 231 -14.53 -9.10 18.98
N VAL A 232 -15.79 -9.53 19.02
CA VAL A 232 -16.39 -10.17 20.21
C VAL A 232 -15.98 -11.64 20.28
N THR A 233 -15.81 -12.15 21.50
CA THR A 233 -15.46 -13.55 21.77
C THR A 233 -16.26 -14.07 22.97
N ASP A 234 -16.85 -15.26 22.84
CA ASP A 234 -17.87 -15.80 23.75
C ASP A 234 -19.11 -14.90 23.85
N SER A 235 -19.08 -13.86 24.69
CA SER A 235 -20.22 -13.03 25.06
C SER A 235 -19.74 -11.59 25.30
N GLY A 236 -20.56 -10.58 25.00
CA GLY A 236 -20.13 -9.18 24.99
C GLY A 236 -21.20 -8.13 25.34
N GLU A 237 -22.39 -8.56 25.75
CA GLU A 237 -23.64 -7.81 25.68
C GLU A 237 -24.03 -7.02 26.95
N LYS A 238 -23.48 -7.35 28.13
CA LYS A 238 -24.01 -6.88 29.42
C LYS A 238 -23.55 -5.49 29.85
N HIS A 239 -22.31 -5.13 29.51
CA HIS A 239 -21.60 -3.96 30.04
C HIS A 239 -20.93 -3.16 28.92
N ILE A 240 -21.60 -3.07 27.78
CA ILE A 240 -21.13 -2.42 26.54
C ILE A 240 -21.59 -0.96 26.40
N SER A 241 -22.67 -0.57 27.09
CA SER A 241 -23.37 0.73 26.94
C SER A 241 -22.46 1.95 26.91
N ASP A 242 -21.52 2.02 27.85
CA ASP A 242 -20.61 3.16 28.06
C ASP A 242 -19.64 3.37 26.88
N ALA A 243 -19.51 2.40 25.98
CA ALA A 243 -18.67 2.47 24.80
C ALA A 243 -19.45 2.69 23.49
N CYS A 244 -20.79 2.62 23.49
CA CYS A 244 -21.58 2.68 22.25
C CYS A 244 -21.30 3.96 21.43
N GLU A 245 -21.23 5.12 22.08
CA GLU A 245 -20.95 6.39 21.38
C GLU A 245 -19.51 6.48 20.85
N VAL A 246 -18.52 5.96 21.57
CA VAL A 246 -17.14 5.93 21.05
C VAL A 246 -17.00 4.91 19.91
N LEU A 247 -17.76 3.81 19.92
CA LEU A 247 -17.81 2.86 18.82
C LEU A 247 -18.39 3.50 17.56
N LYS A 248 -19.47 4.30 17.68
CA LYS A 248 -20.00 5.13 16.58
C LYS A 248 -18.95 6.13 16.06
N SER A 249 -18.14 6.70 16.95
CA SER A 249 -17.06 7.62 16.56
C SER A 249 -15.99 6.96 15.69
N ILE A 250 -15.76 5.65 15.83
CA ILE A 250 -14.83 4.87 14.99
C ILE A 250 -15.49 4.10 13.84
N GLY A 251 -16.76 4.42 13.51
CA GLY A 251 -17.42 3.86 12.33
C GLY A 251 -18.45 2.77 12.57
N ALA A 252 -18.71 2.39 13.83
CA ALA A 252 -19.78 1.45 14.13
C ALA A 252 -21.18 2.04 13.85
N VAL A 253 -22.13 1.17 13.55
CA VAL A 253 -23.54 1.48 13.29
C VAL A 253 -24.44 0.55 14.09
N GLU A 254 -25.72 0.92 14.26
CA GLU A 254 -26.66 0.00 14.92
C GLU A 254 -26.84 -1.28 14.08
N HIS A 255 -26.90 -2.47 14.68
CA HIS A 255 -26.91 -2.74 16.13
C HIS A 255 -25.51 -2.90 16.74
N LEU A 256 -25.25 -2.18 17.82
CA LEU A 256 -23.95 -2.17 18.53
C LEU A 256 -23.84 -3.22 19.64
N THR A 257 -24.95 -3.49 20.33
CA THR A 257 -24.99 -4.50 21.40
C THR A 257 -25.26 -5.87 20.75
N PRO A 258 -24.31 -6.82 20.80
CA PRO A 258 -24.58 -8.18 20.33
C PRO A 258 -25.66 -8.83 21.21
N SER A 259 -26.43 -9.77 20.65
CA SER A 259 -27.24 -10.70 21.44
C SER A 259 -26.35 -11.61 22.30
N HIS A 260 -26.93 -12.32 23.28
CA HIS A 260 -26.17 -13.29 24.07
C HIS A 260 -25.46 -14.29 23.14
N ARG A 261 -24.13 -14.38 23.27
CA ARG A 261 -23.25 -15.20 22.42
C ARG A 261 -23.35 -14.99 20.90
N ALA A 262 -23.86 -13.84 20.46
CA ALA A 262 -23.71 -13.43 19.08
C ALA A 262 -22.26 -13.02 18.78
N SER A 263 -21.82 -13.28 17.57
CA SER A 263 -20.56 -12.75 17.05
C SER A 263 -20.78 -11.33 16.49
N TRP A 264 -19.81 -10.45 16.71
CA TRP A 264 -19.83 -9.07 16.22
C TRP A 264 -18.41 -8.57 16.01
N PHE A 265 -18.16 -7.87 14.90
CA PHE A 265 -16.87 -7.29 14.58
C PHE A 265 -16.99 -5.89 13.96
N LEU A 266 -15.91 -5.12 14.11
CA LEU A 266 -15.71 -3.84 13.45
C LEU A 266 -14.27 -3.73 12.92
N ILE A 267 -14.16 -3.35 11.65
CA ILE A 267 -12.97 -2.74 11.05
C ILE A 267 -13.25 -1.24 11.05
N GLY A 268 -12.79 -0.56 12.09
CA GLY A 268 -13.10 0.85 12.38
C GLY A 268 -11.93 1.78 12.08
N TYR A 269 -12.22 3.07 12.10
CA TYR A 269 -11.26 4.15 11.87
C TYR A 269 -11.51 5.31 12.82
N LYS A 270 -10.50 5.70 13.61
CA LYS A 270 -10.56 6.90 14.46
C LYS A 270 -10.08 8.11 13.67
N GLY A 271 -11.02 8.94 13.23
CA GLY A 271 -10.76 10.18 12.50
C GLY A 271 -11.88 10.48 11.52
N GLU A 272 -11.82 11.65 10.88
CA GLU A 272 -12.72 12.04 9.79
C GLU A 272 -11.90 12.70 8.67
N PRO A 273 -12.31 12.58 7.39
CA PRO A 273 -13.50 11.89 6.92
C PRO A 273 -13.40 10.36 7.00
N ARG A 274 -14.51 9.70 7.26
CA ARG A 274 -14.61 8.23 7.36
C ARG A 274 -14.26 7.51 6.04
N PRO A 275 -13.25 6.63 6.02
CA PRO A 275 -12.88 5.87 4.83
C PRO A 275 -13.92 4.82 4.44
N SER A 276 -14.03 4.54 3.14
CA SER A 276 -14.97 3.56 2.56
C SER A 276 -14.66 2.10 2.92
N TRP A 277 -13.48 1.81 3.47
CA TRP A 277 -13.08 0.47 3.91
C TRP A 277 -13.55 0.13 5.34
N VAL A 278 -14.12 1.10 6.07
CA VAL A 278 -14.74 0.87 7.39
C VAL A 278 -15.90 -0.11 7.25
N LYS A 279 -15.96 -1.13 8.11
CA LYS A 279 -16.87 -2.27 7.93
C LYS A 279 -17.26 -2.92 9.24
N GLN A 280 -18.55 -3.11 9.46
CA GLN A 280 -19.11 -3.88 10.57
C GLN A 280 -19.76 -5.17 10.05
N GLY A 281 -19.84 -6.19 10.90
CA GLY A 281 -20.67 -7.36 10.67
C GLY A 281 -20.96 -8.12 11.96
N PHE A 282 -22.02 -8.91 11.96
CA PHE A 282 -22.46 -9.67 13.11
C PHE A 282 -23.19 -10.94 12.66
N ALA A 283 -23.37 -11.89 13.57
CA ALA A 283 -24.29 -13.01 13.42
C ALA A 283 -24.81 -13.44 14.79
N ASP A 284 -26.10 -13.75 14.88
CA ASP A 284 -26.74 -14.21 16.12
C ASP A 284 -26.12 -15.51 16.68
N GLN A 285 -26.51 -15.86 17.90
CA GLN A 285 -26.09 -17.09 18.59
C GLN A 285 -26.21 -18.33 17.67
N SER A 286 -25.12 -19.09 17.55
CA SER A 286 -25.02 -20.28 16.68
C SER A 286 -25.26 -20.00 15.18
N LYS A 287 -25.05 -18.76 14.74
CA LYS A 287 -25.04 -18.32 13.34
C LYS A 287 -23.70 -17.71 12.91
N GLY A 288 -22.78 -17.49 13.85
CA GLY A 288 -21.41 -17.12 13.54
C GLY A 288 -20.54 -18.33 13.16
N PRO A 289 -19.24 -18.12 12.93
CA PRO A 289 -18.52 -16.87 13.15
C PRO A 289 -18.82 -15.79 12.09
N SER A 290 -18.88 -14.54 12.52
CA SER A 290 -18.90 -13.37 11.62
C SER A 290 -17.46 -12.97 11.26
N LYS A 291 -17.25 -12.56 10.00
CA LYS A 291 -15.92 -12.27 9.45
C LYS A 291 -15.93 -11.10 8.47
N GLY A 292 -14.83 -10.35 8.44
CA GLY A 292 -14.62 -9.23 7.53
C GLY A 292 -13.18 -9.13 7.06
N THR A 293 -13.00 -8.70 5.82
CA THR A 293 -11.70 -8.35 5.24
C THR A 293 -11.80 -6.94 4.69
N ALA A 294 -10.74 -6.16 4.87
CA ALA A 294 -10.55 -4.88 4.18
C ALA A 294 -9.11 -4.74 3.70
N VAL A 295 -8.92 -3.89 2.69
CA VAL A 295 -7.62 -3.52 2.13
C VAL A 295 -7.61 -2.00 2.06
N LEU A 296 -6.60 -1.38 2.67
CA LEU A 296 -6.44 0.07 2.73
C LEU A 296 -5.03 0.47 2.23
N PRO A 297 -4.85 1.64 1.62
CA PRO A 297 -3.52 2.15 1.29
C PRO A 297 -2.65 2.20 2.55
N ARG A 298 -1.41 1.70 2.47
CA ARG A 298 -0.45 1.83 3.56
C ARG A 298 -0.01 3.28 3.65
N GLU A 299 -0.14 3.91 4.81
CA GLU A 299 0.26 5.31 4.94
C GLU A 299 1.79 5.49 4.90
N GLY A 300 2.23 6.56 4.22
CA GLY A 300 3.58 7.11 4.29
C GLY A 300 4.26 7.25 2.93
N CYS A 301 5.44 7.88 2.92
CA CYS A 301 6.30 8.02 1.75
C CYS A 301 7.43 6.98 1.77
N LEU A 302 7.19 5.82 1.15
CA LEU A 302 8.06 4.64 1.22
C LEU A 302 8.91 4.46 -0.06
N PRO A 303 10.20 4.10 0.03
CA PRO A 303 11.06 3.81 -1.13
C PRO A 303 10.43 2.85 -2.17
N HIS A 304 10.56 3.14 -3.47
CA HIS A 304 10.27 2.20 -4.55
C HIS A 304 11.50 1.31 -4.83
N GLY A 305 12.02 0.62 -3.81
CA GLY A 305 13.26 -0.15 -3.90
C GLY A 305 14.54 0.69 -3.99
N ASN A 306 14.43 2.01 -3.87
CA ASN A 306 15.53 2.97 -3.91
C ASN A 306 15.18 4.25 -3.13
N GLN A 307 16.18 5.00 -2.65
CA GLN A 307 15.95 6.15 -1.75
C GLN A 307 15.38 7.41 -2.43
N ILE A 308 15.49 7.53 -3.75
CA ILE A 308 15.11 8.72 -4.52
C ILE A 308 13.62 8.69 -4.83
N GLU A 309 13.16 7.58 -5.40
CA GLU A 309 11.79 7.37 -5.84
C GLU A 309 10.93 6.85 -4.68
N LYS A 310 9.82 7.53 -4.38
CA LYS A 310 8.98 7.20 -3.21
C LYS A 310 7.52 7.07 -3.59
N TRP A 311 6.89 6.03 -3.06
CA TRP A 311 5.46 5.85 -3.06
C TRP A 311 4.88 6.62 -1.87
N CYS A 312 4.14 7.69 -2.13
CA CYS A 312 3.41 8.42 -1.09
C CYS A 312 1.90 8.16 -1.25
N SER A 313 1.28 7.60 -0.23
CA SER A 313 -0.17 7.72 -0.05
C SER A 313 -0.52 9.16 0.32
N SER A 314 -1.50 9.78 -0.34
CA SER A 314 -2.12 11.00 0.21
C SER A 314 -2.86 10.68 1.51
N PRO A 315 -2.83 11.56 2.52
CA PRO A 315 -3.73 11.49 3.67
C PRO A 315 -5.18 11.83 3.30
#